data_AF-A0A1B8FCY0-F1
#
_entry.id   AF-A0A1B8FCY0-F1
#
_cell.length_a   1.000
_cell.length_b   1.000
_cell.length_c   1.000
_cell.angle_alpha   90.00
_cell.angle_beta   90.00
_cell.angle_gamma   90.00
#
_symmetry.space_group_name_H-M   'P 1'
#
loop_
_entity.id
_entity.type
_entity.pdbx_description
1 polymer ?
#
loop_
_entity_poly.entity_id
_entity_poly.type
_entity_poly.pdbx_seq_one_letter_code
_entity_poly.pdbx_strand_id
1 'polypeptide(L)'
;MRLAGRDATEDFDVVHPKGTLEQNLPAEAYLGTVVLDILSAQETDSNSSDSASKMVPFDQLLSIADLEKEASKRLKDKAWSYYYSASDDEISKRWNSESYRAILMRPRVFCDVETVSTEVKLLDISFKLPIFIAPAAIGRLVDESGECGISEACGAHSVLQIISNNASYSLEDIVENSAPGQVYGFQLYVQTDRRKSEDMIQRVNKLRHKIKFIVLTVDAPTPGKREQDESIKNKEYPSGNGVKPTTALEAPAGGIGKALFAGTSGSLVWGKILSWLSAHTDLPIVIKGIQTHEDACIAVRYAP
;
A
#
# COMPACT_ATOMS: atom_id res chain seq x y z
N MET A 1 20.31 -10.50 -4.31
CA MET A 1 21.22 -11.67 -4.32
C MET A 1 21.26 -12.46 -3.00
N ARG A 2 20.51 -12.12 -1.93
CA ARG A 2 20.68 -12.78 -0.62
C ARG A 2 20.14 -14.22 -0.52
N LEU A 3 18.99 -14.50 -1.14
CA LEU A 3 18.43 -15.84 -1.28
C LEU A 3 18.87 -16.50 -2.60
N ALA A 4 19.91 -15.98 -3.25
CA ALA A 4 20.39 -16.56 -4.51
C ALA A 4 20.83 -18.02 -4.26
N GLY A 5 20.29 -18.94 -5.06
CA GLY A 5 20.55 -20.37 -4.91
C GLY A 5 19.82 -21.06 -3.75
N ARG A 6 18.83 -20.42 -3.13
CA ARG A 6 17.95 -21.00 -2.09
C ARG A 6 16.48 -20.85 -2.49
N ASP A 7 15.60 -21.58 -1.81
CA ASP A 7 14.16 -21.35 -1.91
C ASP A 7 13.80 -19.99 -1.29
N ALA A 8 13.06 -19.18 -2.04
CA ALA A 8 12.62 -17.84 -1.68
C ALA A 8 11.10 -17.68 -1.78
N THR A 9 10.35 -18.78 -1.88
CA THR A 9 8.91 -18.79 -2.15
C THR A 9 8.13 -17.99 -1.11
N GLU A 10 8.34 -18.26 0.18
CA GLU A 10 7.61 -17.58 1.27
C GLU A 10 7.86 -16.06 1.28
N ASP A 11 9.14 -15.64 1.20
CA ASP A 11 9.50 -14.21 1.17
C ASP A 11 8.96 -13.49 -0.07
N PHE A 12 8.92 -14.17 -1.21
CA PHE A 12 8.46 -13.59 -2.47
C PHE A 12 6.93 -13.47 -2.48
N ASP A 13 6.22 -14.53 -2.13
CA ASP A 13 4.77 -14.62 -2.24
C ASP A 13 4.05 -13.68 -1.29
N VAL A 14 4.62 -13.37 -0.12
CA VAL A 14 4.01 -12.41 0.83
C VAL A 14 3.96 -11.00 0.26
N VAL A 15 4.91 -10.62 -0.59
CA VAL A 15 5.08 -9.22 -1.03
C VAL A 15 4.77 -8.97 -2.50
N HIS A 16 4.55 -10.01 -3.31
CA HIS A 16 4.23 -9.90 -4.73
C HIS A 16 2.91 -10.59 -5.08
N PRO A 17 2.09 -9.99 -5.97
CA PRO A 17 0.94 -10.67 -6.56
C PRO A 17 1.33 -11.95 -7.32
N LYS A 18 0.41 -12.90 -7.39
CA LYS A 18 0.52 -14.04 -8.30
C LYS A 18 0.70 -13.54 -9.74
N GLY A 19 1.54 -14.22 -10.52
CA GLY A 19 1.83 -13.81 -11.90
C GLY A 19 2.95 -12.77 -12.05
N THR A 20 3.54 -12.28 -10.94
CA THR A 20 4.56 -11.21 -10.99
C THR A 20 5.79 -11.63 -11.77
N LEU A 21 6.25 -12.88 -11.60
CA LEU A 21 7.43 -13.38 -12.32
C LEU A 21 7.12 -13.48 -13.82
N GLU A 22 5.98 -14.05 -14.17
CA GLU A 22 5.53 -14.32 -15.55
C GLU A 22 5.37 -13.05 -16.38
N GLN A 23 5.04 -11.94 -15.70
CA GLN A 23 4.87 -10.64 -16.33
C GLN A 23 6.18 -9.86 -16.48
N ASN A 24 7.22 -10.20 -15.72
CA ASN A 24 8.43 -9.38 -15.61
C ASN A 24 9.74 -10.10 -15.99
N LEU A 25 9.73 -11.42 -16.07
CA LEU A 25 10.89 -12.21 -16.47
C LEU A 25 10.70 -12.80 -17.88
N PRO A 26 11.75 -12.81 -18.70
CA PRO A 26 11.68 -13.42 -20.01
C PRO A 26 11.66 -14.96 -19.90
N ALA A 27 11.19 -15.65 -20.94
CA ALA A 27 11.00 -17.10 -20.92
C ALA A 27 12.29 -17.87 -20.60
N GLU A 28 13.44 -17.37 -21.05
CA GLU A 28 14.76 -17.94 -20.78
C GLU A 28 15.18 -17.88 -19.30
N ALA A 29 14.55 -17.05 -18.47
CA ALA A 29 14.80 -17.02 -17.03
C ALA A 29 14.16 -18.22 -16.29
N TYR A 30 13.25 -18.96 -16.94
CA TYR A 30 12.59 -20.13 -16.39
C TYR A 30 13.40 -21.40 -16.68
N LEU A 31 14.27 -21.77 -15.74
CA LEU A 31 15.20 -22.89 -15.91
C LEU A 31 14.56 -24.28 -15.76
N GLY A 32 13.35 -24.37 -15.20
CA GLY A 32 12.59 -25.61 -15.03
C GLY A 32 12.05 -25.82 -13.61
N THR A 33 11.43 -26.98 -13.39
CA THR A 33 10.84 -27.35 -12.09
C THR A 33 11.92 -27.88 -11.15
N VAL A 34 11.97 -27.34 -9.93
CA VAL A 34 12.81 -27.85 -8.85
C VAL A 34 11.95 -28.68 -7.90
N VAL A 35 12.35 -29.91 -7.60
CA VAL A 35 11.76 -30.73 -6.54
C VAL A 35 12.63 -30.55 -5.31
N LEU A 36 12.07 -29.94 -4.25
CA LEU A 36 12.77 -29.80 -2.98
C LEU A 36 12.57 -31.09 -2.18
N ASP A 37 13.65 -31.82 -1.93
CA ASP A 37 13.63 -32.96 -1.01
C ASP A 37 13.45 -32.43 0.42
N ILE A 38 12.25 -32.60 0.98
CA ILE A 38 11.90 -32.14 2.34
C ILE A 38 12.48 -33.14 3.37
N LEU A 39 13.80 -33.30 3.41
CA LEU A 39 14.51 -34.10 4.42
C LEU A 39 15.54 -33.21 5.12
N SER A 40 15.02 -32.34 5.98
CA SER A 40 15.63 -31.71 7.17
C SER A 40 15.07 -30.30 7.36
N ALA A 41 13.77 -30.21 7.68
CA ALA A 41 13.32 -29.13 8.53
C ALA A 41 14.00 -29.36 9.89
N GLN A 42 15.19 -28.78 10.10
CA GLN A 42 15.60 -28.45 11.46
C GLN A 42 14.51 -27.52 11.98
N GLU A 43 13.71 -28.03 12.91
CA GLU A 43 12.92 -27.20 13.82
C GLU A 43 13.92 -26.21 14.44
N THR A 44 13.98 -25.01 13.88
CA THR A 44 14.54 -23.88 14.61
C THR A 44 13.56 -23.63 15.73
N ASP A 45 13.92 -24.11 16.92
CA ASP A 45 13.29 -23.82 18.19
C ASP A 45 12.84 -22.36 18.22
N SER A 46 11.56 -22.14 17.99
CA SER A 46 10.90 -20.90 18.37
C SER A 46 10.69 -20.95 19.88
N ASN A 47 11.78 -20.74 20.62
CA ASN A 47 11.71 -20.24 21.98
C ASN A 47 11.22 -18.78 21.92
N SER A 48 9.94 -18.58 21.59
CA SER A 48 9.19 -17.43 22.04
C SER A 48 8.34 -17.90 23.21
N SER A 49 8.92 -17.69 24.39
CA SER A 49 8.27 -17.74 25.69
C SER A 49 6.76 -17.46 25.63
N ASP A 50 6.02 -18.43 26.16
CA ASP A 50 4.71 -18.33 26.78
C ASP A 50 4.37 -16.92 27.30
N SER A 51 3.83 -16.10 26.40
CA SER A 51 2.91 -15.02 26.73
C SER A 51 2.04 -14.79 25.50
N ALA A 52 1.22 -15.78 25.16
CA ALA A 52 0.00 -15.50 24.42
C ALA A 52 -0.84 -14.55 25.30
N SER A 53 -0.55 -13.25 25.22
CA SER A 53 -1.37 -12.23 25.87
C SER A 53 -2.77 -12.49 25.37
N LYS A 54 -3.70 -12.84 26.28
CA LYS A 54 -5.10 -13.06 25.94
C LYS A 54 -5.54 -11.90 25.05
N MET A 55 -5.96 -12.23 23.82
CA MET A 55 -6.44 -11.24 22.87
C MET A 55 -7.45 -10.35 23.58
N VAL A 56 -7.23 -9.04 23.52
CA VAL A 56 -8.26 -8.10 23.93
C VAL A 56 -9.43 -8.29 22.97
N PRO A 57 -10.63 -8.67 23.45
CA PRO A 57 -11.81 -8.79 22.60
C PRO A 57 -12.04 -7.50 21.80
N PHE A 58 -12.45 -7.63 20.54
CA PHE A 58 -12.56 -6.47 19.63
C PHE A 58 -13.54 -5.40 20.15
N ASP A 59 -14.61 -5.83 20.84
CA ASP A 59 -15.59 -4.97 21.50
C ASP A 59 -15.03 -4.18 22.69
N GLN A 60 -13.83 -4.52 23.18
CA GLN A 60 -13.11 -3.77 24.21
C GLN A 60 -12.09 -2.76 23.64
N LEU A 61 -11.86 -2.77 22.32
CA LEU A 61 -10.99 -1.81 21.64
C LEU A 61 -11.82 -0.57 21.28
N LEU A 62 -11.73 0.46 22.12
CA LEU A 62 -12.61 1.63 22.05
C LEU A 62 -12.18 2.67 21.00
N SER A 63 -10.94 2.59 20.53
CA SER A 63 -10.37 3.58 19.63
C SER A 63 -9.37 2.97 18.64
N ILE A 64 -9.08 3.73 17.58
CA ILE A 64 -8.02 3.37 16.63
C ILE A 64 -6.65 3.29 17.33
N ALA A 65 -6.43 4.09 18.39
CA ALA A 65 -5.21 4.02 19.19
C ALA A 65 -5.10 2.71 19.97
N ASP A 66 -6.21 2.13 20.43
CA ASP A 66 -6.21 0.81 21.05
C ASP A 66 -5.89 -0.30 20.04
N LEU A 67 -6.43 -0.18 18.81
CA LEU A 67 -6.09 -1.08 17.71
C LEU A 67 -4.60 -1.01 17.37
N GLU A 68 -4.03 0.19 17.27
CA GLU A 68 -2.58 0.40 17.03
C GLU A 68 -1.72 -0.21 18.14
N LYS A 69 -2.09 0.03 19.41
CA LYS A 69 -1.40 -0.52 20.58
C LYS A 69 -1.49 -2.04 20.65
N GLU A 70 -2.59 -2.63 20.22
CA GLU A 70 -2.73 -4.08 20.17
C GLU A 70 -1.97 -4.68 18.98
N ALA A 71 -1.98 -4.02 17.83
CA ALA A 71 -1.19 -4.39 16.66
C ALA A 71 0.31 -4.37 16.98
N SER A 72 0.81 -3.41 17.75
CA SER A 72 2.24 -3.30 18.12
C SER A 72 2.76 -4.48 18.92
N LYS A 73 1.88 -5.26 19.57
CA LYS A 73 2.25 -6.45 20.35
C LYS A 73 2.19 -7.74 19.53
N ARG A 74 1.46 -7.71 18.41
CA ARG A 74 1.07 -8.91 17.65
C ARG A 74 1.74 -8.99 16.30
N LEU A 75 1.98 -7.86 15.65
CA LEU A 75 2.61 -7.83 14.35
C LEU A 75 4.09 -8.20 14.47
N LYS A 76 4.59 -8.99 13.51
CA LYS A 76 6.02 -9.25 13.36
C LYS A 76 6.77 -7.92 13.21
N ASP A 77 7.97 -7.81 13.77
CA ASP A 77 8.79 -6.58 13.74
C ASP A 77 8.91 -5.96 12.34
N LYS A 78 9.09 -6.80 11.31
CA LYS A 78 9.14 -6.39 9.89
C LYS A 78 7.84 -5.74 9.42
N ALA A 79 6.70 -6.31 9.80
CA ALA A 79 5.38 -5.75 9.47
C ALA A 79 5.12 -4.45 10.23
N TRP A 80 5.36 -4.47 11.55
CA TRP A 80 5.16 -3.29 12.40
C TRP A 80 6.04 -2.13 11.94
N SER A 81 7.34 -2.35 11.74
CA SER A 81 8.26 -1.30 11.29
C SER A 81 7.88 -0.71 9.93
N TYR A 82 7.44 -1.51 8.97
CA TYR A 82 6.99 -1.00 7.67
C TYR A 82 5.74 -0.12 7.78
N TYR A 83 4.72 -0.57 8.52
CA TYR A 83 3.43 0.15 8.62
C TYR A 83 3.46 1.33 9.59
N TYR A 84 4.17 1.19 10.71
CA TYR A 84 4.25 2.24 11.72
C TYR A 84 5.19 3.36 11.30
N SER A 85 6.31 3.06 10.63
CA SER A 85 7.36 4.06 10.40
C SER A 85 6.97 5.21 9.49
N ALA A 86 7.63 6.35 9.69
CA ALA A 86 7.63 7.48 8.76
C ALA A 86 9.06 7.86 8.35
N SER A 87 9.20 8.96 7.59
CA SER A 87 10.52 9.43 7.16
C SER A 87 11.27 10.12 8.28
N ASP A 88 12.58 9.85 8.36
CA ASP A 88 13.55 10.44 9.29
C ASP A 88 12.99 10.48 10.72
N ASP A 89 12.97 11.65 11.37
CA ASP A 89 12.55 11.82 12.77
C ASP A 89 11.03 11.70 13.02
N GLU A 90 10.24 11.27 12.02
CA GLU A 90 8.78 11.11 12.06
C GLU A 90 7.98 12.39 12.44
N ILE A 91 8.60 13.58 12.33
CA ILE A 91 8.00 14.85 12.75
C ILE A 91 6.67 15.11 12.04
N SER A 92 6.63 14.96 10.71
CA SER A 92 5.40 15.19 9.93
C SER A 92 4.28 14.20 10.27
N LYS A 93 4.61 12.93 10.58
CA LYS A 93 3.62 11.93 11.01
C LYS A 93 2.94 12.37 12.31
N ARG A 94 3.73 12.86 13.27
CA ARG A 94 3.20 13.41 14.53
C ARG A 94 2.35 14.66 14.29
N TRP A 95 2.83 15.60 13.47
CA TRP A 95 2.11 16.83 13.15
C TRP A 95 0.78 16.59 12.43
N ASN A 96 0.67 15.56 11.60
CA ASN A 96 -0.60 15.20 10.95
C ASN A 96 -1.71 14.96 11.98
N SER A 97 -1.41 14.27 13.09
CA SER A 97 -2.37 14.01 14.17
C SER A 97 -2.55 15.22 15.09
N GLU A 98 -1.47 15.94 15.41
CA GLU A 98 -1.53 17.12 16.30
C GLU A 98 -2.31 18.29 15.68
N SER A 99 -2.25 18.47 14.36
CA SER A 99 -2.93 19.56 13.65
C SER A 99 -4.45 19.53 13.83
N TYR A 100 -5.07 18.34 13.85
CA TYR A 100 -6.51 18.21 14.11
C TYR A 100 -6.88 18.57 15.55
N ARG A 101 -5.98 18.36 16.52
CA ARG A 101 -6.21 18.73 17.93
C ARG A 101 -6.18 20.24 18.16
N ALA A 102 -5.54 20.99 17.27
CA ALA A 102 -5.55 22.44 17.30
C ALA A 102 -6.89 23.05 16.84
N ILE A 103 -7.74 22.27 16.17
CA ILE A 103 -9.05 22.71 15.67
C ILE A 103 -10.13 22.35 16.69
N LEU A 104 -10.74 23.36 17.32
CA LEU A 104 -11.84 23.17 18.26
C LEU A 104 -13.20 23.26 17.55
N MET A 105 -14.09 22.32 17.88
CA MET A 105 -15.48 22.36 17.42
C MET A 105 -16.28 23.38 18.22
N ARG A 106 -17.21 24.09 17.56
CA ARG A 106 -18.18 25.00 18.19
C ARG A 106 -19.57 24.37 18.12
N PRO A 107 -19.94 23.49 19.08
CA PRO A 107 -21.22 22.79 19.03
C PRO A 107 -22.37 23.79 19.07
N ARG A 108 -23.43 23.52 18.29
CA ARG A 108 -24.66 24.31 18.26
C ARG A 108 -25.68 23.63 19.17
N VAL A 109 -26.40 24.43 19.95
CA VAL A 109 -27.45 23.96 20.88
C VAL A 109 -28.83 24.19 20.26
N PHE A 110 -29.82 23.41 20.71
CA PHE A 110 -31.20 23.43 20.21
C PHE A 110 -31.33 23.18 18.69
N CYS A 111 -30.45 22.33 18.14
CA CYS A 111 -30.60 21.79 16.79
C CYS A 111 -31.31 20.43 16.87
N ASP A 112 -32.30 20.22 16.01
CA ASP A 112 -32.89 18.89 15.84
C ASP A 112 -31.85 17.98 15.19
N VAL A 113 -31.49 16.92 15.92
CA VAL A 113 -30.53 15.89 15.53
C VAL A 113 -31.11 14.49 15.78
N GLU A 114 -32.45 14.36 15.82
CA GLU A 114 -33.12 13.05 15.96
C GLU A 114 -32.70 12.08 14.84
N THR A 115 -32.47 12.63 13.64
CA THR A 115 -31.90 11.90 12.51
C THR A 115 -30.68 12.63 11.97
N VAL A 116 -29.58 11.91 11.81
CA VAL A 116 -28.33 12.40 11.22
C VAL A 116 -27.89 11.46 10.11
N SER A 117 -27.33 12.00 9.04
CA SER A 117 -26.75 11.23 7.95
C SER A 117 -25.27 11.57 7.80
N THR A 118 -24.45 10.54 7.65
CA THR A 118 -23.03 10.61 7.31
C THR A 118 -22.77 10.32 5.83
N GLU A 119 -23.84 10.14 5.05
CA GLU A 119 -23.72 9.84 3.63
C GLU A 119 -23.08 11.00 2.88
N VAL A 120 -22.17 10.66 1.98
CA VAL A 120 -21.47 11.63 1.14
C VAL A 120 -21.43 11.15 -0.30
N LYS A 121 -21.21 12.09 -1.22
CA LYS A 121 -20.90 11.79 -2.61
C LYS A 121 -19.46 12.19 -2.93
N LEU A 122 -18.74 11.31 -3.60
CA LEU A 122 -17.42 11.58 -4.16
C LEU A 122 -17.42 11.15 -5.63
N LEU A 123 -17.11 12.06 -6.55
CA LEU A 123 -17.14 11.81 -8.00
C LEU A 123 -18.46 11.15 -8.46
N ASP A 124 -19.58 11.72 -8.00
CA ASP A 124 -20.95 11.25 -8.26
C ASP A 124 -21.31 9.84 -7.72
N ILE A 125 -20.46 9.28 -6.86
CA ILE A 125 -20.69 7.98 -6.20
C ILE A 125 -21.06 8.21 -4.74
N SER A 126 -22.14 7.60 -4.29
CA SER A 126 -22.60 7.66 -2.89
C SER A 126 -21.89 6.66 -2.00
N PHE A 127 -21.48 7.10 -0.81
CA PHE A 127 -20.88 6.28 0.25
C PHE A 127 -21.57 6.56 1.59
N LYS A 128 -21.59 5.57 2.49
CA LYS A 128 -22.27 5.69 3.80
C LYS A 128 -21.49 6.52 4.82
N LEU A 129 -20.19 6.63 4.65
CA LEU A 129 -19.30 7.33 5.59
C LEU A 129 -18.40 8.33 4.84
N PRO A 130 -18.05 9.47 5.47
CA PRO A 130 -17.19 10.50 4.89
C PRO A 130 -15.70 10.14 5.01
N ILE A 131 -15.37 8.86 4.91
CA ILE A 131 -14.01 8.33 5.00
C ILE A 131 -13.83 7.26 3.92
N PHE A 132 -12.58 6.97 3.59
CA PHE A 132 -12.21 5.92 2.65
C PHE A 132 -10.93 5.24 3.12
N ILE A 133 -10.70 4.02 2.65
CA ILE A 133 -9.44 3.31 2.88
C ILE A 133 -8.43 3.79 1.83
N ALA A 134 -7.43 4.53 2.29
CA ALA A 134 -6.33 5.04 1.48
C ALA A 134 -5.46 3.88 0.95
N PRO A 135 -4.76 4.07 -0.20
CA PRO A 135 -3.96 3.01 -0.78
C PRO A 135 -2.74 2.71 0.11
N ALA A 136 -2.72 1.50 0.67
CA ALA A 136 -1.59 0.92 1.39
C ALA A 136 -1.15 -0.36 0.66
N ALA A 137 0.16 -0.53 0.50
CA ALA A 137 0.76 -1.65 -0.22
C ALA A 137 1.08 -2.80 0.73
N ILE A 138 1.03 -4.02 0.20
CA ILE A 138 1.44 -5.27 0.86
C ILE A 138 0.60 -5.63 2.11
N GLY A 139 -0.72 -5.68 1.96
CA GLY A 139 -1.64 -6.10 3.03
C GLY A 139 -1.28 -7.47 3.62
N ARG A 140 -0.80 -8.41 2.78
CA ARG A 140 -0.35 -9.75 3.20
C ARG A 140 0.84 -9.80 4.15
N LEU A 141 1.53 -8.68 4.36
CA LEU A 141 2.55 -8.58 5.40
C LEU A 141 1.95 -8.60 6.81
N VAL A 142 0.68 -8.23 6.97
CA VAL A 142 -0.04 -8.20 8.26
C VAL A 142 -0.97 -9.40 8.42
N ASP A 143 -1.76 -9.71 7.39
CA ASP A 143 -2.78 -10.76 7.43
C ASP A 143 -2.92 -11.39 6.04
N GLU A 144 -3.11 -12.70 5.97
CA GLU A 144 -3.21 -13.43 4.70
C GLU A 144 -4.33 -12.91 3.79
N SER A 145 -5.42 -12.38 4.36
CA SER A 145 -6.52 -11.79 3.59
C SER A 145 -6.12 -10.53 2.81
N GLY A 146 -5.05 -9.84 3.25
CA GLY A 146 -4.47 -8.67 2.59
C GLY A 146 -5.51 -7.64 2.10
N GLU A 147 -5.33 -7.16 0.87
CA GLU A 147 -6.24 -6.18 0.28
C GLU A 147 -7.64 -6.74 -0.03
N CYS A 148 -7.80 -8.06 -0.13
CA CYS A 148 -9.10 -8.71 -0.32
C CYS A 148 -9.96 -8.64 0.95
N GLY A 149 -9.37 -8.83 2.14
CA GLY A 149 -10.09 -8.64 3.40
C GLY A 149 -10.54 -7.18 3.62
N ILE A 150 -9.70 -6.23 3.20
CA ILE A 150 -10.08 -4.80 3.17
C ILE A 150 -11.26 -4.56 2.22
N SER A 151 -11.23 -5.19 1.05
CA SER A 151 -12.31 -5.12 0.05
C SER A 151 -13.62 -5.66 0.60
N GLU A 152 -13.60 -6.80 1.28
CA GLU A 152 -14.78 -7.38 1.92
C GLU A 152 -15.39 -6.43 2.97
N ALA A 153 -14.56 -5.89 3.88
CA ALA A 153 -15.01 -4.94 4.89
C ALA A 153 -15.59 -3.65 4.27
N CYS A 154 -14.95 -3.12 3.23
CA CYS A 154 -15.43 -1.95 2.49
C CYS A 154 -16.80 -2.22 1.83
N GLY A 155 -17.01 -3.42 1.30
CA GLY A 155 -18.29 -3.85 0.73
C GLY A 155 -19.39 -3.90 1.78
N ALA A 156 -19.12 -4.50 2.94
CA ALA A 156 -20.06 -4.62 4.05
C ALA A 156 -20.52 -3.26 4.60
N HIS A 157 -19.62 -2.28 4.64
CA HIS A 157 -19.89 -0.95 5.21
C HIS A 157 -20.19 0.14 4.16
N SER A 158 -20.17 -0.20 2.86
CA SER A 158 -20.34 0.76 1.76
C SER A 158 -19.34 1.94 1.85
N VAL A 159 -18.08 1.60 2.10
CA VAL A 159 -16.93 2.52 2.19
C VAL A 159 -16.06 2.33 0.95
N LEU A 160 -15.46 3.42 0.48
CA LEU A 160 -14.54 3.38 -0.66
C LEU A 160 -13.20 2.73 -0.26
N GLN A 161 -12.71 1.81 -1.08
CA GLN A 161 -11.31 1.39 -1.08
C GLN A 161 -10.58 1.98 -2.29
N ILE A 162 -9.40 2.55 -2.06
CA ILE A 162 -8.46 2.91 -3.13
C ILE A 162 -7.35 1.84 -3.14
N ILE A 163 -7.28 1.07 -4.22
CA ILE A 163 -6.34 -0.04 -4.35
C ILE A 163 -4.95 0.50 -4.70
N SER A 164 -3.93 0.04 -3.99
CA SER A 164 -2.52 0.41 -4.24
C SER A 164 -2.00 -0.19 -5.54
N ASN A 165 -1.16 0.56 -6.28
CA ASN A 165 -0.42 0.02 -7.43
C ASN A 165 0.47 -1.18 -7.03
N ASN A 166 0.90 -1.19 -5.77
CA ASN A 166 1.81 -2.17 -5.19
C ASN A 166 1.07 -3.06 -4.17
N ALA A 167 -0.21 -3.34 -4.39
CA ALA A 167 -0.96 -4.29 -3.57
C ALA A 167 -0.30 -5.68 -3.61
N SER A 168 -0.46 -6.46 -2.53
CA SER A 168 0.02 -7.84 -2.51
C SER A 168 -0.85 -8.79 -3.31
N TYR A 169 -2.12 -8.47 -3.57
CA TYR A 169 -2.98 -9.20 -4.50
C TYR A 169 -3.05 -8.53 -5.87
N SER A 170 -3.43 -9.30 -6.89
CA SER A 170 -3.71 -8.71 -8.20
C SER A 170 -4.95 -7.83 -8.13
N LEU A 171 -5.05 -6.85 -9.03
CA LEU A 171 -6.21 -5.96 -9.10
C LEU A 171 -7.51 -6.74 -9.31
N GLU A 172 -7.44 -7.76 -10.16
CA GLU A 172 -8.54 -8.66 -10.51
C GLU A 172 -9.00 -9.46 -9.28
N ASP A 173 -8.08 -10.03 -8.50
CA ASP A 173 -8.42 -10.81 -7.29
C ASP A 173 -9.13 -9.92 -6.24
N ILE A 174 -8.68 -8.69 -6.06
CA ILE A 174 -9.25 -7.76 -5.05
C ILE A 174 -10.70 -7.39 -5.38
N VAL A 175 -11.04 -7.29 -6.67
CA VAL A 175 -12.39 -6.90 -7.13
C VAL A 175 -13.29 -8.08 -7.51
N GLU A 176 -12.78 -9.31 -7.46
CA GLU A 176 -13.53 -10.50 -7.87
C GLU A 176 -14.79 -10.69 -7.02
N ASN A 177 -14.63 -10.60 -5.69
CA ASN A 177 -15.69 -10.85 -4.71
C ASN A 177 -16.36 -9.58 -4.18
N SER A 178 -16.35 -8.49 -4.97
CA SER A 178 -16.99 -7.23 -4.59
C SER A 178 -18.49 -7.40 -4.34
N ALA A 179 -19.00 -6.75 -3.28
CA ALA A 179 -20.43 -6.64 -3.04
C ALA A 179 -21.18 -5.93 -4.19
N PRO A 180 -22.51 -6.15 -4.35
CA PRO A 180 -23.30 -5.43 -5.35
C PRO A 180 -23.17 -3.91 -5.18
N GLY A 181 -22.86 -3.21 -6.28
CA GLY A 181 -22.67 -1.76 -6.28
C GLY A 181 -21.33 -1.27 -5.68
N GLN A 182 -20.50 -2.15 -5.12
CA GLN A 182 -19.18 -1.77 -4.61
C GLN A 182 -18.26 -1.34 -5.76
N VAL A 183 -17.56 -0.22 -5.54
CA VAL A 183 -16.64 0.41 -6.48
C VAL A 183 -15.35 0.83 -5.78
N TYR A 184 -14.33 1.12 -6.58
CA TYR A 184 -12.97 1.35 -6.13
C TYR A 184 -12.33 2.53 -6.84
N GLY A 185 -11.35 3.15 -6.19
CA GLY A 185 -10.32 3.93 -6.86
C GLY A 185 -9.08 3.07 -7.10
N PHE A 186 -8.27 3.40 -8.10
CA PHE A 186 -6.98 2.76 -8.30
C PHE A 186 -5.84 3.77 -8.20
N GLN A 187 -4.91 3.55 -7.29
CA GLN A 187 -3.72 4.35 -7.14
C GLN A 187 -2.69 3.97 -8.18
N LEU A 188 -2.18 4.95 -8.92
CA LEU A 188 -1.16 4.77 -9.94
C LEU A 188 0.17 5.38 -9.48
N TYR A 189 1.24 4.58 -9.55
CA TYR A 189 2.61 5.05 -9.61
C TYR A 189 3.10 4.94 -11.05
N VAL A 190 3.47 6.07 -11.64
CA VAL A 190 4.02 6.08 -12.99
C VAL A 190 5.44 5.52 -12.93
N GLN A 191 5.70 4.48 -13.72
CA GLN A 191 6.97 3.80 -13.79
C GLN A 191 7.91 4.50 -14.78
N THR A 192 9.21 4.34 -14.56
CA THR A 192 10.27 4.86 -15.44
C THR A 192 10.17 4.21 -16.82
N ASP A 193 9.96 2.89 -16.85
CA ASP A 193 9.46 2.21 -18.05
C ASP A 193 7.96 2.45 -18.18
N ARG A 194 7.61 3.36 -19.09
CA ARG A 194 6.23 3.83 -19.23
C ARG A 194 5.28 2.73 -19.68
N ARG A 195 5.76 1.73 -20.41
CA ARG A 195 4.94 0.61 -20.91
C ARG A 195 4.28 -0.16 -19.77
N LYS A 196 5.00 -0.36 -18.65
CA LYS A 196 4.43 -1.01 -17.45
C LYS A 196 3.22 -0.25 -16.89
N SER A 197 3.27 1.08 -16.91
CA SER A 197 2.14 1.90 -16.50
C SER A 197 0.99 1.84 -17.52
N GLU A 198 1.30 1.81 -18.81
CA GLU A 198 0.30 1.67 -19.88
C GLU A 198 -0.44 0.33 -19.77
N ASP A 199 0.28 -0.77 -19.56
CA ASP A 199 -0.30 -2.11 -19.35
C ASP A 199 -1.19 -2.16 -18.10
N MET A 200 -0.75 -1.54 -17.00
CA MET A 200 -1.56 -1.43 -15.79
C MET A 200 -2.83 -0.60 -16.02
N ILE A 201 -2.73 0.55 -16.71
CA ILE A 201 -3.90 1.38 -17.06
C ILE A 201 -4.87 0.59 -17.95
N GLN A 202 -4.37 -0.21 -18.89
CA GLN A 202 -5.22 -1.08 -19.71
C GLN A 202 -5.97 -2.12 -18.86
N ARG A 203 -5.32 -2.72 -17.86
CA ARG A 203 -5.99 -3.64 -16.90
C ARG A 203 -7.07 -2.91 -16.09
N VAL A 204 -6.75 -1.73 -15.57
CA VAL A 204 -7.71 -0.86 -14.87
C VAL A 204 -8.92 -0.54 -15.76
N ASN A 205 -8.70 -0.17 -17.03
CA ASN A 205 -9.77 0.15 -17.97
C ASN A 205 -10.68 -1.06 -18.27
N LYS A 206 -10.14 -2.28 -18.31
CA LYS A 206 -10.96 -3.51 -18.44
C LYS A 206 -11.90 -3.69 -17.24
N LEU A 207 -11.52 -3.17 -16.08
CA LEU A 207 -12.28 -3.22 -14.82
C LEU A 207 -13.06 -1.93 -14.52
N ARG A 208 -13.26 -1.02 -15.49
CA ARG A 208 -13.98 0.27 -15.29
C ARG A 208 -15.41 0.19 -14.73
N HIS A 209 -16.02 -0.99 -14.80
CA HIS A 209 -17.31 -1.22 -14.16
C HIS A 209 -17.19 -1.23 -12.62
N LYS A 210 -16.00 -1.54 -12.08
CA LYS A 210 -15.63 -1.51 -10.65
C LYS A 210 -14.70 -0.35 -10.30
N ILE A 211 -13.67 -0.09 -11.10
CA ILE A 211 -12.73 1.01 -10.89
C ILE A 211 -13.30 2.29 -11.50
N LYS A 212 -13.50 3.33 -10.69
CA LYS A 212 -14.20 4.55 -11.11
C LYS A 212 -13.33 5.78 -11.30
N PHE A 213 -12.11 5.77 -10.79
CA PHE A 213 -11.16 6.86 -10.95
C PHE A 213 -9.74 6.39 -10.67
N ILE A 214 -8.76 7.11 -11.22
CA ILE A 214 -7.34 6.90 -10.98
C ILE A 214 -6.84 7.93 -9.98
N VAL A 215 -6.07 7.49 -8.99
CA VAL A 215 -5.40 8.32 -8.01
C VAL A 215 -3.92 8.38 -8.38
N LEU A 216 -3.51 9.46 -9.05
CA LEU A 216 -2.12 9.68 -9.44
C LEU A 216 -1.32 10.18 -8.23
N THR A 217 -0.43 9.35 -7.69
CA THR A 217 0.40 9.73 -6.54
C THR A 217 1.67 10.47 -6.99
N VAL A 218 1.89 11.68 -6.46
CA VAL A 218 3.01 12.57 -6.84
C VAL A 218 3.95 12.95 -5.69
N ASP A 219 3.66 12.50 -4.46
CA ASP A 219 4.43 12.83 -3.25
C ASP A 219 5.67 11.94 -3.02
N ALA A 220 5.93 10.97 -3.91
CA ALA A 220 7.03 10.02 -3.76
C ALA A 220 7.84 9.80 -5.05
N PRO A 221 8.38 10.87 -5.68
CA PRO A 221 9.30 10.71 -6.82
C PRO A 221 10.61 10.03 -6.40
N THR A 222 10.94 10.09 -5.11
CA THR A 222 12.00 9.33 -4.45
C THR A 222 11.44 8.70 -3.18
N PRO A 223 11.88 7.48 -2.80
CA PRO A 223 11.44 6.86 -1.55
C PRO A 223 11.91 7.68 -0.35
N GLY A 224 11.00 7.89 0.61
CA GLY A 224 11.33 8.48 1.92
C GLY A 224 12.22 7.54 2.74
N LYS A 225 13.09 8.12 3.58
CA LYS A 225 14.03 7.38 4.41
C LYS A 225 13.36 6.91 5.71
N ARG A 226 12.85 5.68 5.71
CA ARG A 226 12.14 5.08 6.86
C ARG A 226 13.13 4.35 7.76
N GLU A 227 13.70 5.04 8.74
CA GLU A 227 14.82 4.53 9.54
C GLU A 227 14.49 3.26 10.34
N GLN A 228 13.26 3.14 10.86
CA GLN A 228 12.84 1.95 11.60
C GLN A 228 12.75 0.71 10.70
N ASP A 229 12.17 0.83 9.50
CA ASP A 229 12.12 -0.23 8.48
C ASP A 229 13.54 -0.64 8.03
N GLU A 230 14.42 0.34 7.79
CA GLU A 230 15.83 0.08 7.47
C GLU A 230 16.58 -0.61 8.63
N SER A 231 16.31 -0.23 9.87
CA SER A 231 16.94 -0.80 11.06
C SER A 231 16.55 -2.26 11.29
N ILE A 232 15.28 -2.63 11.11
CA ILE A 232 14.85 -4.03 11.21
C ILE A 232 15.56 -4.88 10.15
N LYS A 233 15.63 -4.41 8.89
CA LYS A 233 16.43 -5.09 7.85
C LYS A 233 17.90 -5.26 8.26
N ASN A 234 18.52 -4.23 8.81
CA ASN A 234 19.93 -4.28 9.23
C ASN A 234 20.16 -5.20 10.44
N LYS A 235 19.17 -5.38 11.31
CA LYS A 235 19.22 -6.31 12.45
C LYS A 235 19.06 -7.76 12.01
N GLU A 236 18.11 -8.03 11.12
CA GLU A 236 17.97 -9.36 10.53
C GLU A 236 19.24 -9.75 9.76
N TYR A 237 19.95 -8.76 9.17
CA TYR A 237 21.14 -8.97 8.35
C TYR A 237 22.28 -8.00 8.70
N PRO A 238 23.01 -8.23 9.81
CA PRO A 238 24.18 -7.41 10.13
C PRO A 238 25.18 -7.50 8.98
N SER A 239 25.76 -6.38 8.55
CA SER A 239 26.75 -6.27 7.46
C SER A 239 28.09 -6.99 7.73
N GLY A 240 28.10 -8.10 8.46
CA GLY A 240 29.28 -8.76 9.02
C GLY A 240 29.89 -9.91 8.19
N ASN A 241 29.22 -10.45 7.17
CA ASN A 241 29.79 -11.54 6.38
C ASN A 241 30.47 -11.05 5.10
N GLY A 242 31.56 -10.28 5.27
CA GLY A 242 32.82 -10.31 4.50
C GLY A 242 32.87 -10.42 2.97
N VAL A 243 31.76 -10.42 2.24
CA VAL A 243 31.73 -10.55 0.77
C VAL A 243 31.30 -9.20 0.21
N LYS A 244 32.29 -8.39 -0.19
CA LYS A 244 32.04 -7.25 -1.08
C LYS A 244 31.59 -7.80 -2.44
N PRO A 245 30.38 -7.47 -2.95
CA PRO A 245 29.98 -7.86 -4.29
C PRO A 245 30.84 -7.12 -5.31
N THR A 246 31.47 -7.85 -6.22
CA THR A 246 32.38 -7.33 -7.26
C THR A 246 31.68 -6.90 -8.55
N THR A 247 30.35 -6.80 -8.58
CA THR A 247 29.60 -6.38 -9.77
C THR A 247 28.42 -5.47 -9.43
N ALA A 248 28.29 -4.38 -10.19
CA ALA A 248 27.42 -3.23 -9.97
C ALA A 248 25.91 -3.47 -10.26
N LEU A 249 25.37 -4.61 -9.81
CA LEU A 249 23.93 -4.89 -9.80
C LEU A 249 23.49 -5.06 -8.34
N GLU A 250 23.49 -3.95 -7.61
CA GLU A 250 23.05 -3.90 -6.23
C GLU A 250 21.53 -4.12 -6.15
N ALA A 251 21.11 -5.10 -5.34
CA ALA A 251 19.75 -5.11 -4.81
C ALA A 251 19.56 -3.81 -4.00
N PRO A 252 18.42 -3.11 -4.09
CA PRO A 252 18.29 -1.80 -3.48
C PRO A 252 18.64 -1.83 -1.98
N ALA A 253 19.67 -1.07 -1.61
CA ALA A 253 19.97 -0.77 -0.22
C ALA A 253 18.78 -0.01 0.40
N GLY A 254 18.25 -0.45 1.54
CA GLY A 254 17.05 0.12 2.19
C GLY A 254 15.94 -0.89 2.53
N GLY A 255 14.98 -0.48 3.37
CA GLY A 255 13.85 -1.30 3.85
C GLY A 255 12.78 -1.60 2.77
N ILE A 256 11.68 -2.24 3.18
CA ILE A 256 10.55 -2.59 2.29
C ILE A 256 10.04 -1.34 1.57
N GLY A 257 9.93 -0.24 2.31
CA GLY A 257 9.44 1.03 1.81
C GLY A 257 10.32 1.67 0.72
N LYS A 258 11.58 1.27 0.57
CA LYS A 258 12.44 1.71 -0.54
C LYS A 258 12.36 0.76 -1.73
N ALA A 259 12.27 -0.55 -1.47
CA ALA A 259 12.15 -1.56 -2.51
C ALA A 259 10.88 -1.39 -3.35
N LEU A 260 9.74 -1.09 -2.72
CA LEU A 260 8.45 -0.88 -3.39
C LEU A 260 8.41 0.30 -4.38
N PHE A 261 9.28 1.28 -4.20
CA PHE A 261 9.32 2.48 -5.04
C PHE A 261 10.40 2.39 -6.12
N ALA A 262 11.19 1.31 -6.14
CA ALA A 262 12.18 1.07 -7.19
C ALA A 262 11.48 1.05 -8.55
N GLY A 263 11.98 1.87 -9.48
CA GLY A 263 11.39 2.02 -10.82
C GLY A 263 10.36 3.14 -10.95
N THR A 264 9.88 3.73 -9.85
CA THR A 264 8.96 4.88 -9.90
C THR A 264 9.62 6.08 -10.57
N SER A 265 8.89 6.73 -11.47
CA SER A 265 9.38 7.85 -12.26
C SER A 265 9.40 9.15 -11.46
N GLY A 266 10.58 9.73 -11.29
CA GLY A 266 10.76 11.08 -10.73
C GLY A 266 10.60 12.22 -11.76
N SER A 267 10.16 11.93 -12.99
CA SER A 267 10.14 12.89 -14.10
C SER A 267 8.74 13.37 -14.49
N LEU A 268 7.80 13.33 -13.56
CA LEU A 268 6.43 13.79 -13.80
C LEU A 268 6.38 15.31 -13.84
N VAL A 269 5.79 15.87 -14.90
CA VAL A 269 5.67 17.31 -15.12
C VAL A 269 4.23 17.64 -15.45
N TRP A 270 3.70 18.70 -14.85
CA TRP A 270 2.37 19.26 -15.12
C TRP A 270 2.09 19.38 -16.63
N GLY A 271 0.83 19.18 -17.02
CA GLY A 271 0.42 19.16 -18.43
C GLY A 271 0.87 17.88 -19.14
N LYS A 272 2.18 17.65 -19.30
CA LYS A 272 2.71 16.49 -20.03
C LYS A 272 2.23 15.15 -19.46
N ILE A 273 2.31 14.99 -18.13
CA ILE A 273 1.90 13.74 -17.50
C ILE A 273 0.39 13.52 -17.57
N LEU A 274 -0.39 14.59 -17.40
CA LEU A 274 -1.84 14.53 -17.41
C LEU A 274 -2.37 14.29 -18.84
N SER A 275 -1.81 14.96 -19.85
CA SER A 275 -2.11 14.68 -21.26
C SER A 275 -1.76 13.23 -21.64
N TRP A 276 -0.63 12.70 -21.16
CA TRP A 276 -0.29 11.29 -21.37
C TRP A 276 -1.32 10.37 -20.69
N LEU A 277 -1.70 10.64 -19.43
CA LEU A 277 -2.65 9.79 -18.70
C LEU A 277 -4.04 9.82 -19.36
N SER A 278 -4.55 10.99 -19.72
CA SER A 278 -5.82 11.17 -20.44
C SER A 278 -5.83 10.55 -21.84
N ALA A 279 -4.66 10.33 -22.47
CA ALA A 279 -4.59 9.59 -23.73
C ALA A 279 -4.77 8.07 -23.56
N HIS A 280 -4.63 7.55 -22.33
CA HIS A 280 -4.70 6.11 -22.03
C HIS A 280 -5.95 5.72 -21.23
N THR A 281 -6.69 6.67 -20.66
CA THR A 281 -7.92 6.41 -19.90
C THR A 281 -8.85 7.62 -19.92
N ASP A 282 -10.14 7.35 -19.87
CA ASP A 282 -11.23 8.32 -19.71
C ASP A 282 -11.73 8.40 -18.26
N LEU A 283 -11.15 7.62 -17.35
CA LEU A 283 -11.48 7.67 -15.93
C LEU A 283 -11.06 9.01 -15.32
N PRO A 284 -11.87 9.59 -14.40
CA PRO A 284 -11.49 10.75 -13.62
C PRO A 284 -10.12 10.56 -12.94
N ILE A 285 -9.34 11.64 -12.88
CA ILE A 285 -8.00 11.64 -12.29
C ILE A 285 -8.02 12.48 -11.01
N VAL A 286 -7.66 11.86 -9.89
CA VAL A 286 -7.43 12.51 -8.61
C VAL A 286 -5.91 12.59 -8.37
N ILE A 287 -5.38 13.78 -8.12
CA ILE A 287 -3.96 13.96 -7.82
C ILE A 287 -3.75 13.84 -6.30
N LYS A 288 -3.01 12.81 -5.88
CA LYS A 288 -2.67 12.55 -4.48
C LYS A 288 -1.25 13.02 -4.20
N GLY A 289 -1.07 13.73 -3.08
CA GLY A 289 0.26 14.15 -2.59
C GLY A 289 0.54 15.64 -2.74
N ILE A 290 -0.48 16.44 -3.06
CA ILE A 290 -0.42 17.89 -3.04
C ILE A 290 -0.22 18.36 -1.59
N GLN A 291 0.81 19.17 -1.36
CA GLN A 291 1.18 19.67 -0.03
C GLN A 291 1.13 21.20 0.07
N THR A 292 0.86 21.89 -1.04
CA THR A 292 0.81 23.36 -1.12
C THR A 292 -0.49 23.81 -1.76
N HIS A 293 -0.96 25.01 -1.41
CA HIS A 293 -2.16 25.57 -2.03
C HIS A 293 -1.91 25.98 -3.49
N GLU A 294 -0.67 26.36 -3.83
CA GLU A 294 -0.23 26.68 -5.18
C GLU A 294 -0.38 25.48 -6.12
N ASP A 295 0.07 24.30 -5.70
CA ASP A 295 -0.09 23.07 -6.48
C ASP A 295 -1.57 22.65 -6.60
N ALA A 296 -2.39 22.90 -5.58
CA ALA A 296 -3.83 22.71 -5.67
C ALA A 296 -4.46 23.64 -6.73
N CYS A 297 -4.04 24.91 -6.78
CA CYS A 297 -4.49 25.85 -7.81
C CYS A 297 -4.02 25.47 -9.22
N ILE A 298 -2.80 24.91 -9.35
CA ILE A 298 -2.30 24.41 -10.64
C ILE A 298 -3.10 23.17 -11.07
N ALA A 299 -3.39 22.26 -10.14
CA ALA A 299 -4.18 21.06 -10.42
C ALA A 299 -5.52 21.40 -11.07
N VAL A 300 -6.24 22.43 -10.58
CA VAL A 300 -7.52 22.89 -11.17
C VAL A 300 -7.38 23.32 -12.64
N ARG A 301 -6.21 23.80 -13.08
CA ARG A 301 -5.99 24.22 -14.47
C ARG A 301 -5.75 23.05 -15.43
N TYR A 302 -5.33 21.91 -14.91
CA TYR A 302 -4.94 20.75 -15.71
C TYR A 302 -5.76 19.49 -15.44
N ALA A 303 -6.56 19.47 -14.37
CA ALA A 303 -7.49 18.39 -14.09
C ALA A 303 -8.51 18.33 -15.24
N PRO A 304 -8.61 17.21 -15.97
CA PRO A 304 -9.55 17.04 -17.06
C PRO A 304 -11.00 17.01 -16.58
#